data_AF-A0AAV3RP46-F1
#
_entry.id   AF-A0AAV3RP46-F1
#
_cell.length_a   1.000
_cell.length_b   1.000
_cell.length_c   1.000
_cell.angle_alpha   90.00
_cell.angle_beta   90.00
_cell.angle_gamma   90.00
#
_symmetry.space_group_name_H-M   'P 1'
#
loop_
_entity.id
_entity.type
_entity.pdbx_description
1 polymer ?
#
loop_
_entity_poly.entity_id
_entity_poly.type
_entity_poly.pdbx_seq_one_letter_code
_entity_poly.pdbx_strand_id
1 'polypeptide(L)'
;MNRQLTRIVISEEVKRVVFEMPADKTLGPDGMMVLFFQSFWHIVSIDIVRAVDSFFFSSRLLNFVNHTHVCFIPKKTSPMSMSDYRPISLCNIIAKIIGRVMTNRLRGFLVSIISETQSAFLSGRIISDHILIAHELLHYMKHKVAGNNHFMSLKLDMSKAYDRIEWKFLESIILKLGFYLTWVDWTMCLVSSVFYSFLVNGAPRGSLG
;
A
#
# COMPACT_ATOMS: atom_id res chain seq x y z
N MET A 1 1.38 -22.01 6.22
CA MET A 1 2.62 -21.20 6.19
C MET A 1 2.45 -19.87 6.90
N ASN A 2 1.29 -19.21 6.83
CA ASN A 2 1.11 -17.83 7.28
C ASN A 2 0.07 -17.65 8.39
N ARG A 3 -0.13 -18.64 9.27
CA ARG A 3 -1.12 -18.59 10.38
C ARG A 3 -0.84 -17.45 11.36
N GLN A 4 0.40 -17.03 11.46
CA GLN A 4 0.81 -15.88 12.27
C GLN A 4 0.23 -14.55 11.77
N LEU A 5 -0.08 -14.45 10.46
CA LEU A 5 -0.71 -13.26 9.89
C LEU A 5 -2.12 -13.06 10.40
N THR A 6 -2.84 -14.15 10.70
CA THR A 6 -4.25 -14.15 11.11
C THR A 6 -4.42 -14.23 12.63
N ARG A 7 -3.36 -14.00 13.41
CA ARG A 7 -3.44 -13.93 14.87
C ARG A 7 -4.34 -12.77 15.33
N ILE A 8 -4.92 -12.90 16.51
CA ILE A 8 -5.71 -11.83 17.14
C ILE A 8 -4.86 -10.55 17.23
N VAL A 9 -5.47 -9.40 16.90
CA VAL A 9 -4.81 -8.10 17.03
C VAL A 9 -4.84 -7.67 18.48
N ILE A 10 -3.70 -7.27 19.02
CA ILE A 10 -3.60 -6.78 20.39
C ILE A 10 -3.51 -5.26 20.42
N SER A 11 -4.03 -4.62 21.47
CA SER A 11 -4.06 -3.16 21.62
C SER A 11 -2.68 -2.51 21.46
N GLU A 12 -1.63 -3.19 21.93
CA GLU A 12 -0.24 -2.70 21.83
C GLU A 12 0.28 -2.70 20.38
N GLU A 13 -0.19 -3.63 19.54
CA GLU A 13 0.13 -3.66 18.11
C GLU A 13 -0.50 -2.45 17.40
N VAL A 14 -1.75 -2.12 17.74
CA VAL A 14 -2.46 -0.94 17.23
C VAL A 14 -1.77 0.34 17.69
N LYS A 15 -1.47 0.44 18.99
CA LYS A 15 -0.76 1.60 19.57
C LYS A 15 0.56 1.82 18.86
N ARG A 16 1.38 0.78 18.72
CA ARG A 16 2.68 0.87 18.04
C ARG A 16 2.52 1.43 16.62
N VAL A 17 1.56 0.92 15.85
CA VAL A 17 1.28 1.41 14.50
C VAL A 17 0.96 2.90 14.50
N VAL A 18 0.10 3.38 15.41
CA VAL A 18 -0.28 4.80 15.51
C VAL A 18 0.93 5.68 15.83
N PHE A 19 1.82 5.25 16.73
CA PHE A 19 3.00 6.02 17.13
C PHE A 19 4.15 5.93 16.12
N GLU A 20 4.21 4.90 15.28
CA GLU A 20 5.14 4.80 14.14
C GLU A 20 4.69 5.61 12.91
N MET A 21 3.43 6.06 12.88
CA MET A 21 2.92 6.89 11.79
C MET A 21 3.43 8.34 11.92
N PRO A 22 3.86 8.99 10.83
CA PRO A 22 4.30 10.37 10.92
C PRO A 22 3.14 11.29 11.31
N ALA A 23 3.37 12.15 12.30
CA ALA A 23 2.34 12.96 12.95
C ALA A 23 1.73 14.02 12.02
N ASP A 24 2.52 14.53 11.08
CA ASP A 24 2.27 15.65 10.18
C ASP A 24 1.63 15.25 8.83
N LYS A 25 1.03 14.05 8.75
CA LYS A 25 0.41 13.57 7.50
C LYS A 25 -0.93 14.23 7.21
N THR A 26 -1.21 14.34 5.92
CA THR A 26 -2.44 14.91 5.36
C THR A 26 -3.70 14.17 5.83
N LEU A 27 -4.74 14.95 6.07
CA LEU A 27 -6.06 14.54 6.55
C LEU A 27 -6.77 13.65 5.53
N GLY A 28 -7.52 12.66 6.04
CA GLY A 28 -8.50 11.93 5.26
C GLY A 28 -9.86 12.67 5.24
N PRO A 29 -10.93 12.01 4.78
CA PRO A 29 -12.29 12.50 4.89
C PRO A 29 -12.73 12.77 6.33
N ASP A 30 -12.16 12.03 7.29
CA ASP A 30 -12.32 12.22 8.73
C ASP A 30 -11.82 13.56 9.26
N GLY A 31 -10.99 14.29 8.50
CA GLY A 31 -10.45 15.57 8.92
C GLY A 31 -9.47 15.49 10.10
N MET A 32 -9.00 14.28 10.46
CA MET A 32 -8.16 14.07 11.64
C MET A 32 -6.70 13.76 11.28
N MET A 33 -5.78 14.48 11.94
CA MET A 33 -4.34 14.21 11.82
C MET A 33 -3.94 13.01 12.66
N VAL A 34 -2.85 12.34 12.28
CA VAL A 34 -2.23 11.30 13.12
C VAL A 34 -1.84 11.87 14.49
N LEU A 35 -1.35 13.12 14.52
CA LEU A 35 -0.99 13.82 15.76
C LEU A 35 -2.14 13.87 16.79
N PHE A 36 -3.39 14.01 16.35
CA PHE A 36 -4.54 13.98 17.25
C PHE A 36 -4.61 12.66 18.01
N PHE A 37 -4.47 11.52 17.31
CA PHE A 37 -4.53 10.20 17.92
C PHE A 37 -3.34 9.93 18.83
N GLN A 38 -2.16 10.46 18.51
CA GLN A 38 -0.97 10.33 19.36
C GLN A 38 -1.11 11.14 20.65
N SER A 39 -1.54 12.39 20.56
CA SER A 39 -1.71 13.29 21.70
C SER A 39 -2.85 12.87 22.62
N PHE A 40 -3.99 12.45 22.05
CA PHE A 40 -5.19 12.09 22.79
C PHE A 40 -5.39 10.57 22.90
N TRP A 41 -4.33 9.77 22.74
CA TRP A 41 -4.41 8.30 22.79
C TRP A 41 -5.10 7.80 24.06
N HIS A 42 -4.83 8.42 25.21
CA HIS A 42 -5.45 8.09 26.49
C HIS A 42 -6.99 8.23 26.50
N ILE A 43 -7.55 9.04 25.59
CA ILE A 43 -8.99 9.23 25.42
C ILE A 43 -9.53 8.28 24.34
N VAL A 44 -8.92 8.28 23.15
CA VAL A 44 -9.51 7.64 21.96
C VAL A 44 -9.08 6.19 21.73
N SER A 45 -8.10 5.69 22.49
CA SER A 45 -7.50 4.36 22.26
C SER A 45 -8.52 3.23 22.30
N ILE A 46 -9.48 3.29 23.21
CA ILE A 46 -10.49 2.22 23.38
C ILE A 46 -11.32 2.08 22.11
N ASP A 47 -11.80 3.18 21.56
CA ASP A 47 -12.64 3.19 20.36
C ASP A 47 -11.85 2.78 19.12
N ILE A 48 -10.61 3.26 19.00
CA ILE A 48 -9.73 2.90 17.87
C ILE A 48 -9.38 1.41 17.90
N VAL A 49 -9.00 0.87 19.06
CA VAL A 49 -8.70 -0.55 19.19
C VAL A 49 -9.94 -1.39 18.90
N ARG A 50 -11.11 -1.01 19.40
CA ARG A 50 -12.38 -1.70 19.11
C ARG A 50 -12.75 -1.67 17.63
N ALA A 51 -12.58 -0.54 16.96
CA ALA A 51 -12.85 -0.42 15.53
C ALA A 51 -11.93 -1.33 14.70
N VAL A 52 -10.63 -1.35 15.05
CA VAL A 52 -9.64 -2.21 14.40
C VAL A 52 -9.93 -3.69 14.67
N ASP A 53 -10.18 -4.07 15.92
CA ASP A 53 -10.49 -5.44 16.32
C ASP A 53 -11.77 -5.97 15.64
N SER A 54 -12.82 -5.13 15.57
CA SER A 54 -14.06 -5.44 14.87
C SER A 54 -13.83 -5.78 13.39
N PHE A 55 -12.94 -5.06 12.70
CA PHE A 55 -12.56 -5.39 11.32
C PHE A 55 -11.88 -6.76 11.23
N PHE A 56 -10.89 -7.03 12.08
CA PHE A 56 -10.16 -8.31 12.04
C PHE A 56 -11.02 -9.51 12.46
N PHE A 57 -12.04 -9.29 13.29
CA PHE A 57 -13.00 -10.33 13.66
C PHE A 57 -14.04 -10.60 12.54
N SER A 58 -14.59 -9.54 11.95
CA SER A 58 -15.74 -9.66 11.04
C SER A 58 -15.37 -9.69 9.55
N SER A 59 -14.13 -9.32 9.19
CA SER A 59 -13.69 -9.05 7.82
C SER A 59 -14.56 -8.03 7.09
N ARG A 60 -15.19 -7.11 7.84
CA ARG A 60 -16.04 -6.06 7.31
C ARG A 60 -15.53 -4.69 7.75
N LEU A 61 -15.60 -3.75 6.82
CA LEU A 61 -15.24 -2.36 7.04
C LEU A 61 -16.48 -1.50 6.82
N LEU A 62 -16.71 -0.51 7.69
CA LEU A 62 -17.76 0.47 7.46
C LEU A 62 -17.44 1.29 6.21
N ASN A 63 -18.43 1.50 5.33
CA ASN A 63 -18.24 2.23 4.08
C ASN A 63 -17.59 3.60 4.29
N PHE A 64 -17.97 4.30 5.36
CA PHE A 64 -17.36 5.59 5.72
C PHE A 64 -15.87 5.47 6.01
N VAL A 65 -15.43 4.39 6.66
CA VAL A 65 -14.00 4.19 7.00
C VAL A 65 -13.16 3.95 5.75
N ASN A 66 -13.69 3.25 4.75
CA ASN A 66 -13.00 3.05 3.48
C ASN A 66 -13.29 4.14 2.42
N HIS A 67 -13.87 5.27 2.84
CA HIS A 67 -13.99 6.43 1.97
C HIS A 67 -12.64 7.12 1.83
N THR A 68 -12.31 7.53 0.60
CA THR A 68 -11.02 8.11 0.23
C THR A 68 -11.24 9.36 -0.60
N HIS A 69 -10.60 10.46 -0.19
CA HIS A 69 -10.53 11.67 -1.00
C HIS A 69 -9.36 11.57 -1.97
N VAL A 70 -9.59 11.80 -3.26
CA VAL A 70 -8.55 11.85 -4.28
C VAL A 70 -8.21 13.31 -4.57
N CYS A 71 -6.98 13.71 -4.28
CA CYS A 71 -6.44 15.02 -4.59
C CYS A 71 -5.49 14.94 -5.79
N PHE A 72 -5.51 15.93 -6.68
CA PHE A 72 -4.62 15.98 -7.84
C PHE A 72 -3.45 16.92 -7.58
N ILE A 73 -2.23 16.38 -7.53
CA ILE A 73 -1.00 17.18 -7.43
C ILE A 73 -0.39 17.36 -8.82
N PRO A 74 -0.14 18.59 -9.28
CA PRO A 74 0.48 18.82 -10.59
C PRO A 74 1.92 18.30 -10.63
N LYS A 75 2.30 17.62 -11.72
CA LYS A 75 3.67 17.15 -11.99
C LYS A 75 4.58 18.26 -12.52
N LYS A 76 4.00 19.32 -13.09
CA LYS A 76 4.67 20.43 -13.76
C LYS A 76 3.91 21.73 -13.50
N THR A 77 4.56 22.87 -13.69
CA THR A 77 4.06 24.21 -13.33
C THR A 77 2.74 24.59 -14.02
N SER A 78 2.55 24.16 -15.27
CA SER A 78 1.35 24.45 -16.07
C SER A 78 0.77 23.14 -16.63
N PRO A 79 -0.02 22.41 -15.82
CA PRO A 79 -0.67 21.18 -16.27
C PRO A 79 -1.75 21.49 -17.30
N MET A 80 -1.76 20.77 -18.43
CA MET A 80 -2.75 20.95 -19.51
C MET A 80 -3.66 19.74 -19.69
N SER A 81 -3.31 18.60 -19.10
CA SER A 81 -4.01 17.33 -19.25
C SER A 81 -4.05 16.54 -17.94
N MET A 82 -4.98 15.60 -17.81
CA MET A 82 -5.08 14.76 -16.60
C MET A 82 -3.84 13.90 -16.34
N SER A 83 -3.08 13.55 -17.38
CA SER A 83 -1.80 12.84 -17.23
C SER A 83 -0.70 13.69 -16.59
N ASP A 84 -0.86 15.02 -16.58
CA ASP A 84 0.05 15.95 -15.89
C ASP A 84 -0.18 16.01 -14.38
N TYR A 85 -1.21 15.34 -13.87
CA TYR A 85 -1.48 15.26 -12.43
C TYR A 85 -1.09 13.90 -11.86
N ARG A 86 -0.73 13.88 -10.58
CA ARG A 86 -0.61 12.68 -9.74
C ARG A 86 -1.84 12.64 -8.83
N PRO A 87 -2.73 11.64 -8.97
CA PRO A 87 -3.76 11.42 -7.97
C PRO A 87 -3.09 10.94 -6.68
N ILE A 88 -3.50 11.52 -5.55
CA ILE A 88 -3.11 11.10 -4.22
C ILE A 88 -4.38 10.73 -3.46
N SER A 89 -4.38 9.51 -2.94
CA SER A 89 -5.47 8.98 -2.13
C SER A 89 -5.27 9.35 -0.66
N LEU A 90 -6.23 10.10 -0.13
CA LEU A 90 -6.31 10.52 1.25
C LEU A 90 -7.35 9.65 1.95
N CYS A 91 -6.90 8.60 2.62
CA CYS A 91 -7.77 7.64 3.32
C CYS A 91 -7.98 8.05 4.78
N ASN A 92 -9.07 7.57 5.39
CA ASN A 92 -9.29 7.71 6.83
C ASN A 92 -8.20 7.00 7.64
N ILE A 93 -7.99 7.50 8.85
CA ILE A 93 -6.95 7.00 9.75
C ILE A 93 -7.15 5.54 10.16
N ILE A 94 -8.39 5.11 10.40
CA ILE A 94 -8.69 3.72 10.80
C ILE A 94 -8.28 2.75 9.67
N ALA A 95 -8.63 3.04 8.41
CA ALA A 95 -8.21 2.24 7.27
C ALA A 95 -6.68 2.20 7.12
N LYS A 96 -6.00 3.34 7.35
CA LYS A 96 -4.52 3.42 7.36
C LYS A 96 -3.91 2.56 8.47
N ILE A 97 -4.50 2.56 9.68
CA ILE A 97 -4.04 1.74 10.80
C ILE A 97 -4.19 0.26 10.46
N ILE A 98 -5.37 -0.17 9.98
CA ILE A 98 -5.63 -1.56 9.58
C ILE A 98 -4.63 -2.02 8.51
N GLY A 99 -4.51 -1.25 7.43
CA GLY A 99 -3.57 -1.56 6.34
C GLY A 99 -2.12 -1.62 6.80
N ARG A 100 -1.72 -0.80 7.78
CA ARG A 100 -0.37 -0.80 8.35
C ARG A 100 -0.14 -1.97 9.32
N VAL A 101 -1.13 -2.37 10.11
CA VAL A 101 -1.07 -3.62 10.90
C VAL A 101 -0.85 -4.81 9.96
N MET A 102 -1.64 -4.91 8.88
CA MET A 102 -1.47 -5.97 7.88
C MET A 102 -0.09 -5.91 7.23
N THR A 103 0.34 -4.75 6.75
CA THR A 103 1.65 -4.60 6.10
C THR A 103 2.81 -4.98 7.03
N ASN A 104 2.75 -4.59 8.31
CA ASN A 104 3.76 -4.94 9.30
C ASN A 104 3.83 -6.45 9.54
N ARG A 105 2.69 -7.15 9.58
CA ARG A 105 2.65 -8.61 9.68
C ARG A 105 3.18 -9.29 8.41
N LEU A 106 2.81 -8.76 7.24
CA LEU A 106 3.20 -9.32 5.94
C LEU A 106 4.71 -9.20 5.68
N ARG A 107 5.36 -8.14 6.18
CA ARG A 107 6.78 -7.84 5.94
C ARG A 107 7.69 -9.05 6.19
N GLY A 108 7.47 -9.80 7.27
CA GLY A 108 8.29 -10.98 7.59
C GLY A 108 8.14 -12.14 6.58
N PHE A 109 7.00 -12.22 5.88
CA PHE A 109 6.71 -13.24 4.88
C PHE A 109 7.14 -12.84 3.47
N LEU A 110 7.30 -11.54 3.19
CA LEU A 110 7.71 -11.07 1.87
C LEU A 110 9.09 -11.59 1.46
N VAL A 111 9.99 -11.81 2.41
CA VAL A 111 11.35 -12.32 2.15
C VAL A 111 11.34 -13.70 1.51
N SER A 112 10.38 -14.56 1.85
CA SER A 112 10.27 -15.90 1.25
C SER A 112 9.51 -15.93 -0.08
N ILE A 113 8.80 -14.86 -0.43
CA ILE A 113 7.95 -14.78 -1.63
C ILE A 113 8.64 -14.00 -2.74
N ILE A 114 9.42 -12.97 -2.37
CA ILE A 114 10.02 -12.03 -3.30
C ILE A 114 11.47 -12.42 -3.59
N SER A 115 11.82 -12.46 -4.88
CA SER A 115 13.19 -12.68 -5.36
C SER A 115 14.17 -11.69 -4.74
N GLU A 116 15.40 -12.11 -4.50
CA GLU A 116 16.51 -11.25 -4.06
C GLU A 116 16.75 -10.08 -5.03
N THR A 117 16.49 -10.29 -6.31
CA THR A 117 16.65 -9.29 -7.38
C THR A 117 15.57 -8.20 -7.38
N GLN A 118 14.52 -8.30 -6.56
CA GLN A 118 13.47 -7.29 -6.45
C GLN A 118 13.72 -6.36 -5.26
N SER A 119 14.36 -5.22 -5.49
CA SER A 119 14.83 -4.30 -4.43
C SER A 119 13.86 -3.17 -4.11
N ALA A 120 12.79 -2.99 -4.89
CA ALA A 120 11.84 -1.91 -4.67
C ALA A 120 10.86 -2.23 -3.53
N PHE A 121 10.56 -1.23 -2.69
CA PHE A 121 9.56 -1.28 -1.62
C PHE A 121 9.81 -2.31 -0.49
N LEU A 122 11.04 -2.82 -0.38
CA LEU A 122 11.46 -3.69 0.71
C LEU A 122 12.44 -2.97 1.64
N SER A 123 12.26 -3.17 2.95
CA SER A 123 13.16 -2.63 3.95
C SER A 123 14.56 -3.26 3.81
N GLY A 124 15.60 -2.43 3.89
CA GLY A 124 16.99 -2.89 3.77
C GLY A 124 17.51 -3.08 2.34
N ARG A 125 16.70 -2.78 1.31
CA ARG A 125 17.12 -2.81 -0.09
C ARG A 125 17.12 -1.39 -0.67
N ILE A 126 18.17 -1.00 -1.38
CA ILE A 126 18.35 0.37 -1.86
C ILE A 126 18.26 0.40 -3.39
N ILE A 127 17.72 1.49 -3.94
CA ILE A 127 17.60 1.64 -5.40
C ILE A 127 18.95 1.62 -6.13
N SER A 128 20.04 1.97 -5.43
CA SER A 128 21.41 1.90 -5.94
C SER A 128 21.81 0.49 -6.36
N ASP A 129 21.33 -0.53 -5.66
CA ASP A 129 21.70 -1.93 -5.90
C ASP A 129 21.19 -2.38 -7.28
N HIS A 130 19.98 -1.96 -7.65
CA HIS A 130 19.44 -2.19 -8.98
C HIS A 130 20.22 -1.46 -10.08
N ILE A 131 20.67 -0.23 -9.81
CA ILE A 131 21.46 0.54 -10.78
C ILE A 131 22.78 -0.18 -11.03
N LEU A 132 23.41 -0.72 -9.98
CA LEU A 132 24.64 -1.49 -10.09
C LEU A 132 24.43 -2.77 -10.91
N ILE A 133 23.42 -3.57 -10.58
CA ILE A 133 23.07 -4.80 -11.33
C ILE A 133 22.81 -4.48 -12.81
N ALA A 134 22.05 -3.43 -13.10
CA ALA A 134 21.79 -3.01 -14.47
C ALA A 134 23.07 -2.56 -15.20
N HIS A 135 23.98 -1.87 -14.50
CA HIS A 135 25.26 -1.44 -15.03
C HIS A 135 26.17 -2.64 -15.35
N GLU A 136 26.27 -3.62 -14.44
CA GLU A 136 27.04 -4.84 -14.65
C GLU A 136 26.49 -5.67 -15.82
N LEU A 137 25.16 -5.81 -15.92
CA LEU A 137 24.52 -6.48 -17.06
C LEU A 137 24.88 -5.81 -18.39
N LEU A 138 24.78 -4.48 -18.46
CA LEU A 138 25.14 -3.71 -19.67
C LEU A 138 26.62 -3.80 -19.98
N HIS A 139 27.48 -3.72 -18.96
CA HIS A 139 28.93 -3.86 -19.11
C HIS A 139 29.29 -5.25 -19.64
N TYR A 140 28.75 -6.31 -19.04
CA TYR A 140 28.96 -7.68 -19.49
C TYR A 140 28.54 -7.88 -20.95
N MET A 141 27.36 -7.37 -21.35
CA MET A 141 26.90 -7.47 -22.74
C MET A 141 27.79 -6.69 -23.71
N LYS A 142 28.34 -5.53 -23.31
CA LYS A 142 29.25 -4.73 -24.15
C LYS A 142 30.62 -5.37 -24.34
N HIS A 143 31.17 -6.01 -23.31
CA HIS A 143 32.51 -6.58 -23.32
C HIS A 143 32.57 -8.04 -23.75
N LYS A 144 31.43 -8.65 -24.07
CA LYS A 144 31.40 -10.02 -24.58
C LYS A 144 31.73 -10.03 -26.08
N VAL A 145 32.97 -10.41 -26.39
CA VAL A 145 33.51 -10.41 -27.77
C VAL A 145 33.53 -11.81 -28.40
N ALA A 146 33.33 -12.89 -27.63
CA ALA A 146 33.43 -14.27 -28.11
C ALA A 146 32.33 -15.22 -27.56
N GLY A 147 32.01 -16.25 -28.34
CA GLY A 147 31.02 -17.29 -28.03
C GLY A 147 29.72 -17.16 -28.82
N ASN A 148 29.00 -18.28 -29.02
CA ASN A 148 27.79 -18.35 -29.85
C ASN A 148 26.50 -17.81 -29.18
N ASN A 149 26.59 -17.39 -27.91
CA ASN A 149 25.43 -16.94 -27.15
C ASN A 149 25.22 -15.43 -27.33
N HIS A 150 24.05 -15.04 -27.84
CA HIS A 150 23.62 -13.66 -27.99
C HIS A 150 22.76 -13.23 -26.79
N PHE A 151 22.89 -11.99 -26.35
CA PHE A 151 22.14 -11.44 -25.22
C PHE A 151 21.38 -10.18 -25.63
N MET A 152 20.21 -9.96 -25.03
CA MET A 152 19.36 -8.79 -25.23
C MET A 152 18.83 -8.33 -23.88
N SER A 153 18.89 -7.02 -23.61
CA SER A 153 18.21 -6.42 -22.48
C SER A 153 16.83 -5.92 -22.87
N LEU A 154 15.85 -6.18 -22.01
CA LEU A 154 14.47 -5.72 -22.18
C LEU A 154 14.08 -4.87 -20.98
N LYS A 155 13.67 -3.63 -21.25
CA LYS A 155 13.10 -2.73 -20.24
C LYS A 155 11.58 -2.73 -20.39
N LEU A 156 10.90 -3.27 -19.39
CA LEU A 156 9.45 -3.27 -19.29
C LEU A 156 9.00 -2.24 -18.27
N ASP A 157 7.99 -1.44 -18.62
CA ASP A 157 7.36 -0.49 -17.72
C ASP A 157 5.84 -0.67 -17.76
N MET A 158 5.21 -0.67 -16.58
CA MET A 158 3.77 -0.85 -16.44
C MET A 158 3.10 0.51 -16.26
N SER A 159 2.37 0.96 -17.28
CA SER A 159 1.60 2.19 -17.19
C SER A 159 0.49 2.05 -16.13
N LYS A 160 0.46 2.95 -15.14
CA LYS A 160 -0.59 3.00 -14.11
C LYS A 160 -0.77 1.67 -13.36
N ALA A 161 0.34 1.06 -12.94
CA ALA A 161 0.34 -0.28 -12.33
C ALA A 161 -0.67 -0.43 -11.18
N TYR A 162 -0.81 0.56 -10.30
CA TYR A 162 -1.77 0.49 -9.19
C TYR A 162 -3.23 0.69 -9.62
N ASP A 163 -3.49 1.44 -10.70
CA ASP A 163 -4.84 1.75 -11.16
C ASP A 163 -5.41 0.66 -12.08
N ARG A 164 -4.58 -0.30 -12.53
CA ARG A 164 -4.93 -1.31 -13.55
C ARG A 164 -4.94 -2.75 -13.03
N ILE A 165 -4.72 -2.96 -11.74
CA ILE A 165 -4.81 -4.30 -11.15
C ILE A 165 -6.28 -4.71 -11.10
N GLU A 166 -6.59 -5.87 -11.68
CA GLU A 166 -7.92 -6.47 -11.54
C GLU A 166 -8.03 -7.20 -10.18
N TRP A 167 -9.11 -6.94 -9.44
CA TRP A 167 -9.32 -7.50 -8.11
C TRP A 167 -9.37 -9.03 -8.10
N LYS A 168 -10.01 -9.65 -9.10
CA LYS A 168 -10.05 -11.11 -9.25
C LYS A 168 -8.67 -11.72 -9.47
N PHE A 169 -7.81 -11.01 -10.20
CA PHE A 169 -6.43 -11.44 -10.42
C PHE A 169 -5.61 -11.37 -9.13
N LEU A 170 -5.73 -10.28 -8.37
CA LEU A 170 -5.08 -10.13 -7.07
C LEU A 170 -5.50 -11.24 -6.10
N GLU A 171 -6.80 -11.49 -5.97
CA GLU A 171 -7.35 -12.55 -5.14
C GLU A 171 -6.78 -13.92 -5.52
N SER A 172 -6.79 -14.24 -6.83
CA SER A 172 -6.26 -15.49 -7.36
C SER A 172 -4.78 -15.69 -7.06
N ILE A 173 -3.97 -14.63 -7.14
CA ILE A 173 -2.54 -14.70 -6.80
C ILE A 173 -2.34 -14.95 -5.31
N ILE A 174 -3.05 -14.23 -4.43
CA ILE A 174 -2.90 -14.39 -2.98
C ILE A 174 -3.29 -15.80 -2.57
N LEU A 175 -4.36 -16.35 -3.15
CA LEU A 175 -4.76 -17.75 -2.97
C LEU A 175 -3.70 -18.72 -3.49
N LYS A 176 -3.14 -18.48 -4.67
CA LYS A 176 -2.10 -19.33 -5.27
C LYS A 176 -0.80 -19.35 -4.47
N LEU A 177 -0.46 -18.23 -3.82
CA LEU A 177 0.67 -18.13 -2.88
C LEU A 177 0.42 -18.85 -1.54
N GLY A 178 -0.78 -19.40 -1.33
CA GLY A 178 -1.11 -20.23 -0.17
C GLY A 178 -1.47 -19.43 1.09
N PHE A 179 -1.98 -18.20 0.93
CA PHE A 179 -2.46 -17.44 2.08
C PHE A 179 -3.80 -17.97 2.60
N TYR A 180 -3.98 -18.01 3.93
CA TYR A 180 -5.28 -18.30 4.55
C TYR A 180 -6.40 -17.39 4.04
N LEU A 181 -7.60 -17.98 3.86
CA LEU A 181 -8.80 -17.28 3.39
C LEU A 181 -9.09 -16.01 4.20
N THR A 182 -8.97 -16.05 5.52
CA THR A 182 -9.17 -14.87 6.36
C THR A 182 -8.27 -13.69 5.98
N TRP A 183 -7.02 -13.96 5.59
CA TRP A 183 -6.11 -12.90 5.12
C TRP A 183 -6.53 -12.36 3.76
N VAL A 184 -6.99 -13.26 2.87
CA VAL A 184 -7.54 -12.89 1.56
C VAL A 184 -8.75 -11.99 1.77
N ASP A 185 -9.69 -12.38 2.63
CA ASP A 185 -10.90 -11.60 2.95
C ASP A 185 -10.56 -10.21 3.47
N TRP A 186 -9.62 -10.09 4.42
CA TRP A 186 -9.16 -8.78 4.91
C TRP A 186 -8.56 -7.92 3.80
N THR A 187 -7.74 -8.53 2.93
CA THR A 187 -7.08 -7.82 1.83
C THR A 187 -8.11 -7.34 0.81
N MET A 188 -9.02 -8.23 0.40
CA MET A 188 -10.07 -7.93 -0.56
C MET A 188 -11.03 -6.89 0.00
N CYS A 189 -11.45 -7.00 1.26
CA CYS A 189 -12.28 -5.99 1.91
C CYS A 189 -11.64 -4.59 1.82
N LEU A 190 -10.34 -4.46 2.12
CA LEU A 190 -9.67 -3.15 2.05
C LEU A 190 -9.59 -2.58 0.64
N VAL A 191 -9.25 -3.40 -0.36
CA VAL A 191 -8.98 -2.89 -1.72
C VAL A 191 -10.24 -2.77 -2.59
N SER A 192 -11.26 -3.59 -2.36
CA SER A 192 -12.45 -3.64 -3.22
C SER A 192 -13.65 -2.87 -2.68
N SER A 193 -13.68 -2.49 -1.39
CA SER A 193 -14.80 -1.73 -0.80
C SER A 193 -14.57 -0.21 -0.75
N VAL A 194 -13.54 0.28 -1.46
CA VAL A 194 -13.15 1.69 -1.40
C VAL A 194 -14.15 2.54 -2.18
N PHE A 195 -14.59 3.64 -1.56
CA PHE A 195 -15.34 4.69 -2.24
C PHE A 195 -14.47 5.94 -2.40
N TYR A 196 -14.50 6.56 -3.56
CA TYR A 196 -13.71 7.72 -3.91
C TYR A 196 -14.57 8.96 -4.12
N SER A 197 -14.14 10.07 -3.53
CA SER A 197 -14.60 11.42 -3.89
C SER A 197 -13.42 12.25 -4.34
N PHE A 198 -13.60 13.09 -5.36
CA PHE A 198 -12.51 13.88 -5.94
C PHE A 198 -12.51 15.29 -5.36
N LEU A 199 -11.37 15.74 -4.87
CA LEU A 199 -11.23 17.10 -4.37
C LEU A 199 -11.07 18.07 -5.55
N VAL A 200 -12.11 18.86 -5.80
CA VAL A 200 -12.10 19.94 -6.80
C VAL A 200 -12.11 21.26 -6.04
N ASN A 201 -11.04 22.05 -6.19
CA ASN A 201 -10.85 23.31 -5.44
C ASN A 201 -10.98 23.14 -3.92
N GLY A 202 -10.47 22.02 -3.39
CA GLY A 202 -10.51 21.70 -1.95
C GLY A 202 -11.83 21.12 -1.44
N ALA A 203 -12.88 21.04 -2.27
CA ALA A 203 -14.16 20.45 -1.88
C ALA A 203 -14.37 19.07 -2.52
N PRO A 204 -14.88 18.07 -1.78
CA PRO A 204 -15.20 16.76 -2.33
C PRO A 204 -16.36 16.84 -3.33
N ARG A 205 -16.19 16.22 -4.49
CA ARG A 205 -17.19 16.10 -5.55
C ARG A 205 -17.28 14.65 -6.03
N GLY A 206 -18.51 14.21 -6.28
CA GLY A 206 -18.81 12.86 -6.75
C GLY A 206 -18.61 11.78 -5.68
N SER A 207 -19.15 10.60 -5.96
CA SER A 207 -18.90 9.37 -5.22
C SER A 207 -18.82 8.23 -6.23
N LEU A 208 -17.68 7.57 -6.29
CA LEU A 208 -17.40 6.45 -7.18
C LEU A 208 -16.96 5.26 -6.34
N GLY A 209 -17.60 4.10 -6.50
CA GLY A 209 -17.26 2.84 -5.82
C GLY A 209 -17.40 1.67 -6.77
#